data_AF-A0A139C792-F1
#
_entry.id   AF-A0A139C792-F1
#
_cell.length_a   1.000
_cell.length_b   1.000
_cell.length_c   1.000
_cell.angle_alpha   90.00
_cell.angle_beta   90.00
_cell.angle_gamma   90.00
#
_symmetry.space_group_name_H-M   'P 1'
#
loop_
_entity.id
_entity.type
_entity.pdbx_description
1 polymer ?
#
loop_
_entity_poly.entity_id
_entity_poly.type
_entity_poly.pdbx_seq_one_letter_code
_entity_poly.pdbx_strand_id
1 'polypeptide(L)' 'MFGLGPTELILILVIGLVIFGPSKLPDIGEAVGKGIKEFKSAAQGIEDIDSSKDED' A
#
# COMPACT_ATOMS: atom_id res chain seq x y z
N MET A 1 -25.67 9.90 11.86
CA MET A 1 -26.08 8.59 11.30
C MET A 1 -25.57 8.42 9.87
N PHE A 2 -24.27 8.61 9.61
CA PHE A 2 -23.67 8.34 8.30
C PHE A 2 -22.16 8.15 8.50
N GLY A 3 -21.78 6.96 8.93
CA GLY A 3 -20.39 6.51 8.87
C GLY A 3 -20.29 5.57 7.67
N LEU A 4 -19.18 5.62 6.95
CA LEU A 4 -18.87 4.59 5.95
C LEU A 4 -18.71 3.26 6.70
N GLY A 5 -19.78 2.46 6.69
CA GLY A 5 -19.77 1.14 7.27
C GLY A 5 -19.06 0.15 6.34
N PRO A 6 -18.78 -1.07 6.83
CA PRO A 6 -18.24 -2.14 6.01
C PRO A 6 -19.10 -2.42 4.77
N THR A 7 -20.42 -2.26 4.88
CA THR A 7 -21.39 -2.46 3.80
C THR A 7 -21.24 -1.41 2.70
N GLU A 8 -21.14 -0.13 3.05
CA GLU A 8 -20.93 0.95 2.07
C GLU A 8 -19.58 0.80 1.36
N LEU A 9 -18.52 0.41 2.08
CA LEU A 9 -17.22 0.13 1.49
C LEU A 9 -17.27 -1.03 0.49
N ILE A 10 -18.00 -2.11 0.81
CA ILE A 10 -18.22 -3.22 -0.12
C ILE A 10 -18.96 -2.76 -1.37
N LEU A 11 -20.01 -1.94 -1.23
CA LEU A 11 -20.75 -1.42 -2.38
C LEU A 11 -19.84 -0.58 -3.30
N ILE A 12 -19.03 0.30 -2.73
CA ILE A 12 -18.06 1.11 -3.48
C ILE A 12 -17.03 0.20 -4.18
N LEU A 13 -16.54 -0.82 -3.47
CA LEU A 13 -15.60 -1.79 -4.02
C LEU A 13 -16.21 -2.55 -5.20
N VAL A 14 -17.46 -2.99 -5.11
CA VAL A 14 -18.18 -3.66 -6.21
C VAL A 14 -18.31 -2.74 -7.42
N ILE A 15 -18.68 -1.46 -7.23
CA ILE A 15 -18.75 -0.49 -8.33
C ILE A 15 -17.37 -0.29 -8.96
N GLY A 16 -16.33 -0.13 -8.15
CA GLY A 16 -14.95 -0.03 -8.62
C GLY A 16 -14.53 -1.28 -9.40
N LEU A 17 -14.91 -2.47 -8.94
CA LEU A 17 -14.65 -3.73 -9.63
C LEU A 17 -15.37 -3.86 -10.96
N VAL A 18 -16.56 -3.29 -11.12
CA VAL A 18 -17.25 -3.28 -12.42
C VAL A 18 -16.52 -2.38 -13.42
N ILE A 19 -15.99 -1.24 -12.96
CA ILE A 19 -15.26 -0.28 -13.81
C ILE A 19 -13.87 -0.80 -14.17
N PHE A 20 -13.11 -1.26 -13.18
CA PHE A 20 -11.71 -1.65 -13.35
C PHE A 20 -11.54 -3.15 -13.65
N GLY A 21 -12.47 -4.00 -13.23
CA GLY A 21 -12.38 -5.45 -13.29
C GLY A 21 -11.63 -6.05 -12.09
N PRO A 22 -12.07 -7.21 -11.55
CA PRO A 22 -11.41 -7.87 -10.42
C PRO A 22 -10.00 -8.35 -10.74
N SER A 23 -9.70 -8.63 -12.02
CA SER A 23 -8.38 -9.03 -12.46
C SER A 23 -7.34 -7.90 -12.39
N LYS A 24 -7.73 -6.62 -12.37
CA LYS A 24 -6.78 -5.50 -12.28
C LYS A 24 -6.35 -5.18 -10.85
N LEU A 25 -7.16 -5.54 -9.84
CA LEU A 25 -6.79 -5.34 -8.44
C LEU A 25 -5.48 -6.04 -8.02
N PRO A 26 -5.24 -7.33 -8.35
CA PRO A 26 -3.98 -7.98 -8.00
C PRO A 26 -2.79 -7.33 -8.70
N ASP A 27 -2.91 -6.92 -9.98
CA ASP A 27 -1.83 -6.25 -10.71
C ASP A 27 -1.45 -4.91 -10.06
N ILE A 28 -2.45 -4.11 -9.67
CA ILE A 28 -2.23 -2.83 -8.96
C ILE A 28 -1.63 -3.10 -7.57
N GLY A 29 -2.14 -4.09 -6.85
CA GLY A 29 -1.63 -4.48 -5.53
C GLY A 29 -0.17 -4.97 -5.59
N GLU A 30 0.20 -5.72 -6.63
CA GLU A 30 1.57 -6.19 -6.83
C GLU A 30 2.52 -5.02 -7.14
N ALA A 31 2.12 -4.09 -8.02
CA ALA A 31 2.91 -2.91 -8.35
C ALA A 31 3.12 -2.01 -7.11
N VAL A 32 2.04 -1.71 -6.37
CA VAL A 32 2.10 -0.93 -5.14
C VAL A 32 2.92 -1.66 -4.07
N GLY A 33 2.72 -2.97 -3.92
CA GLY A 33 3.43 -3.80 -2.95
C GLY A 33 4.95 -3.82 -3.20
N LYS A 34 5.37 -3.93 -4.46
CA LYS A 34 6.79 -3.81 -4.85
C LYS A 34 7.34 -2.44 -4.49
N GLY A 35 6.63 -1.36 -4.85
CA GLY A 35 7.05 0.00 -4.51
C GLY A 35 7.18 0.25 -3.01
N ILE A 36 6.22 -0.22 -2.20
CA ILE A 36 6.29 -0.12 -0.72
C ILE A 36 7.47 -0.94 -0.18
N LYS A 37 7.71 -2.13 -0.70
CA LYS A 37 8.84 -2.98 -0.27
C LYS A 37 10.18 -2.31 -0.55
N GLU A 38 10.37 -1.77 -1.75
CA GLU A 38 11.59 -1.05 -2.13
C GLU A 38 11.77 0.21 -1.32
N PHE A 39 10.70 1.00 -1.12
CA PHE A 39 10.72 2.18 -0.27
C PHE A 39 11.13 1.84 1.17
N LYS A 40 10.56 0.77 1.74
CA LYS A 40 10.91 0.31 3.09
C LYS A 40 12.37 -0.12 3.18
N SER A 41 12.87 -0.88 2.21
CA SER A 41 14.28 -1.32 2.19
C SER A 41 15.24 -0.14 2.07
N ALA A 42 14.92 0.87 1.26
CA ALA A 42 15.72 2.08 1.13
C ALA A 42 15.70 2.91 2.43
N ALA A 43 14.52 3.06 3.06
CA ALA A 43 14.39 3.79 4.32
C ALA A 43 15.19 3.13 5.45
N GLN A 44 15.13 1.80 5.58
CA GLN A 44 15.91 1.06 6.57
C GLN A 44 17.42 1.18 6.35
N GLY A 45 17.88 1.09 5.11
CA GLY A 45 19.30 1.27 4.81
C GLY A 45 19.83 2.67 5.16
N ILE A 46 19.00 3.71 5.10
CA ILE A 46 19.36 5.07 5.53
C ILE A 46 19.48 5.12 7.06
N GLU A 47 18.56 4.50 7.78
CA GLU A 47 18.52 4.44 9.25
C GLU A 47 19.74 3.69 9.82
N ASP A 48 20.17 2.60 9.18
CA ASP A 48 21.37 1.84 9.54
C ASP A 48 22.68 2.65 9.32
N ILE A 49 22.72 3.50 8.27
CA ILE A 49 23.87 4.37 7.98
C ILE A 49 24.01 5.49 9.01
N ASP A 50 22.90 6.07 9.46
CA ASP A 50 22.88 7.14 10.47
C ASP A 50 23.28 6.59 11.84
N SER A 51 22.78 5.39 12.20
CA SER A 51 23.08 4.72 13.47
C SER A 51 24.55 4.31 13.62
N SER A 52 25.25 4.08 12.51
CA SER A 52 26.68 3.71 12.51
C SER A 52 27.64 4.91 12.56
N LYS A 53 27.10 6.14 12.45
CA LYS A 53 27.88 7.39 12.40
C LYS A 53 28.02 8.09 13.75
N ASP A 54 27.23 7.68 14.75
CA ASP A 54 27.23 8.27 16.10
C ASP A 54 28.12 7.50 17.10
N GLU A 55 28.79 6.42 16.69
CA GLU A 55 29.69 5.60 17.54
C GLU A 55 31.20 5.92 17.41
N ASP A 56 31.61 6.93 16.62
CA ASP A 56 33.00 7.44 16.52
C ASP A 56 33.18 8.86 17.10
#